data_AF-X1BTU3-F1
#
_entry.id   AF-X1BTU3-F1
#
_cell.length_a   1.000
_cell.length_b   1.000
_cell.length_c   1.000
_cell.angle_alpha   90.00
_cell.angle_beta   90.00
_cell.angle_gamma   90.00
#
_symmetry.space_group_name_H-M   'P 1'
#
loop_
_entity.id
_entity.type
_entity.pdbx_description
1 polymer ?
#
loop_
_entity_poly.entity_id
_entity_poly.type
_entity_poly.pdbx_seq_one_letter_code
_entity_poly.pdbx_strand_id
1 'polypeptide(L)'
;MWSAEELASEAQKRMESQPDVPEWTEEELNKFSSERGTGLPEGMEVWTEEDLQELASKRQGGLDIPEWEPDKGMKECVKCGYALRPGWSKCPHCETPVGAKIEPEPSEKPNSDQSEESEDEPDEIKEEIPEEISEE
;
A
#
# COMPACT_ATOMS: atom_id res chain seq x y z
N MET A 1 28.03 -6.27 -2.18
CA MET A 1 28.24 -6.58 -0.74
C MET A 1 29.22 -5.57 -0.20
N TRP A 2 28.89 -4.88 0.89
CA TRP A 2 29.85 -4.00 1.55
C TRP A 2 30.90 -4.83 2.26
N SER A 3 32.16 -4.42 2.16
CA SER A 3 33.23 -5.00 2.97
C SER A 3 33.15 -4.47 4.41
N ALA A 4 33.70 -5.22 5.37
CA ALA A 4 33.72 -4.81 6.77
C ALA A 4 34.49 -3.48 6.98
N GLU A 5 35.48 -3.21 6.13
CA GLU A 5 36.32 -2.01 6.17
C GLU A 5 35.60 -0.78 5.60
N GLU A 6 34.84 -0.93 4.52
CA GLU A 6 33.98 0.12 3.99
C GLU A 6 32.85 0.48 4.97
N LEU A 7 32.28 -0.52 5.64
CA LEU A 7 31.22 -0.31 6.62
C LEU A 7 31.74 0.42 7.87
N ALA A 8 32.97 0.13 8.31
CA ALA A 8 33.64 0.85 9.40
C ALA A 8 33.97 2.30 9.01
N SER A 9 34.46 2.51 7.79
CA SER A 9 34.80 3.85 7.28
C SER A 9 33.56 4.73 7.13
N GLU A 10 32.47 4.18 6.61
CA GLU A 10 31.20 4.89 6.49
C GLU A 10 30.57 5.16 7.87
N ALA A 11 30.69 4.24 8.83
CA ALA A 11 30.22 4.47 10.20
C ALA A 11 31.00 5.60 10.89
N GLN A 12 32.32 5.66 10.73
CA GLN A 12 33.14 6.76 11.25
C GLN A 12 32.76 8.09 10.63
N LYS A 13 32.55 8.12 9.31
CA LYS A 13 32.10 9.32 8.59
C LYS A 13 30.75 9.83 9.11
N ARG A 14 29.83 8.93 9.47
CA ARG A 14 28.53 9.28 10.09
C ARG A 14 28.63 9.76 11.53
N MET A 15 29.65 9.30 12.27
CA MET A 15 29.91 9.77 13.63
C MET A 15 30.55 11.16 13.61
N GLU A 16 31.44 11.44 12.67
CA GLU A 16 32.04 12.77 12.50
C GLU A 16 31.06 13.82 11.95
N SER A 17 30.09 13.40 11.12
CA SER A 17 29.07 14.30 10.57
C SER A 17 27.87 14.51 11.51
N GLN A 18 27.83 13.86 12.67
CA GLN A 18 26.70 14.02 13.59
C GLN A 18 26.81 15.39 14.28
N PRO A 19 25.71 16.16 14.34
CA PRO A 19 25.68 17.38 15.13
C PRO A 19 25.88 17.03 16.61
N ASP A 20 26.61 17.88 17.33
CA ASP A 20 26.82 17.76 18.77
C ASP A 20 25.47 17.95 19.49
N VAL A 21 24.83 16.83 19.82
CA VAL A 21 23.60 16.81 20.59
C VAL A 21 23.96 16.86 22.07
N PRO A 22 23.35 17.76 22.86
CA PRO A 22 23.66 17.85 24.28
C PRO A 22 23.37 16.52 24.97
N GLU A 23 24.39 15.93 25.59
CA GLU A 23 24.25 14.74 26.42
C GLU A 23 23.45 15.12 27.67
N TRP A 24 22.21 14.63 27.77
CA TRP A 24 21.41 14.82 28.97
C TRP A 24 21.90 13.89 30.07
N THR A 25 22.27 14.46 31.20
CA THR A 25 22.52 13.65 32.40
C THR A 25 21.20 13.04 32.89
N GLU A 26 21.30 11.91 33.61
CA GLU A 26 20.11 11.23 34.17
C GLU A 26 19.29 12.17 35.07
N GLU A 27 19.97 13.07 35.78
CA GLU A 27 19.40 14.09 36.65
C GLU A 27 18.63 15.16 35.85
N GLU A 28 19.19 15.62 34.73
CA GLU A 28 18.55 16.58 33.82
C GLU A 28 17.36 15.96 33.09
N LEU A 29 17.48 14.69 32.67
CA LEU A 29 16.40 13.94 32.04
C LEU A 29 15.21 13.78 32.99
N ASN A 30 15.47 13.39 34.25
CA ASN A 30 14.44 13.21 35.26
C ASN A 30 13.78 14.55 35.66
N LYS A 31 14.58 15.62 35.74
CA LYS A 31 14.07 16.98 35.96
C LYS A 31 13.18 17.43 34.80
N PHE A 32 13.61 17.24 33.56
CA PHE A 32 12.87 17.64 32.37
C PHE A 32 11.57 16.82 32.21
N SER A 33 11.61 15.52 32.51
CA SER A 33 10.44 14.65 32.60
C SER A 33 9.43 15.15 33.64
N SER A 34 9.91 15.56 34.82
CA SER A 34 9.05 16.07 35.89
C SER A 34 8.46 17.44 35.56
N GLU A 35 9.25 18.31 34.90
CA GLU A 35 8.83 19.66 34.49
C GLU A 35 7.80 19.64 33.34
N ARG A 36 7.90 18.67 32.41
CA ARG A 36 6.89 18.47 31.34
C ARG A 36 5.63 17.73 31.79
N GLY A 37 5.55 17.25 33.03
CA GLY A 37 4.42 16.47 33.52
C GLY A 37 4.31 15.10 32.81
N THR A 38 3.10 14.62 32.54
CA THR A 38 2.83 13.29 31.92
C THR A 38 3.29 13.14 30.46
N GLY A 39 4.33 13.88 30.03
CA GLY A 39 4.99 13.74 28.73
C GLY A 39 4.11 14.01 27.52
N LEU A 40 2.88 14.45 27.74
CA LEU A 40 1.85 14.49 26.73
C LEU A 40 1.57 15.95 26.35
N PRO A 41 1.94 16.38 25.13
CA PRO A 41 1.72 17.74 24.71
C PRO A 41 0.23 18.09 24.76
N GLU A 42 -0.07 19.33 25.14
CA GLU A 42 -1.42 19.88 25.23
C GLU A 42 -2.09 19.74 23.84
N GLY A 43 -3.07 18.84 23.72
CA GLY A 43 -3.71 18.46 22.45
C GLY A 43 -3.44 17.03 21.95
N MET A 44 -2.64 16.24 22.68
CA MET A 44 -2.39 14.82 22.36
C MET A 44 -2.99 13.90 23.43
N GLU A 45 -4.26 14.11 23.81
CA GLU A 45 -4.93 13.29 24.83
C GLU A 45 -4.88 11.80 24.43
N VAL A 46 -4.45 10.94 25.36
CA VAL A 46 -4.50 9.49 25.16
C VAL A 46 -5.97 9.13 25.06
N TRP A 47 -6.37 8.53 23.93
CA TRP A 47 -7.73 8.04 23.78
C TRP A 47 -8.10 7.18 24.99
N THR A 48 -9.21 7.54 25.62
CA THR A 48 -9.75 6.73 26.69
C THR A 48 -10.23 5.40 26.12
N GLU A 49 -10.32 4.38 26.97
CA GLU A 49 -10.91 3.09 26.58
C GLU A 49 -12.32 3.28 25.99
N GLU A 50 -13.04 4.29 26.48
CA GLU A 50 -14.37 4.68 26.01
C GLU A 50 -14.32 5.24 24.58
N ASP A 51 -13.37 6.14 24.28
CA ASP A 51 -13.17 6.70 22.93
C ASP A 51 -12.79 5.62 21.90
N LEU A 52 -11.94 4.68 22.32
CA LEU A 52 -11.54 3.53 21.51
C LEU A 52 -12.75 2.63 21.21
N GLN A 53 -13.59 2.36 22.20
CA GLN A 53 -14.79 1.55 22.05
C GLN A 53 -15.85 2.24 21.17
N GLU A 54 -15.99 3.56 21.25
CA GLU A 54 -16.85 4.35 20.35
C GLU A 54 -16.34 4.34 18.92
N LEU A 55 -15.03 4.53 18.71
CA LEU A 55 -14.42 4.42 17.39
C LEU A 55 -14.53 3.01 16.81
N ALA A 56 -14.35 1.98 17.63
CA ALA A 56 -14.52 0.59 17.21
C ALA A 56 -15.97 0.32 16.80
N SER A 57 -16.94 0.78 17.59
CA SER A 57 -18.38 0.65 17.26
C SER A 57 -18.74 1.40 15.98
N LYS A 58 -18.17 2.60 15.80
CA LYS A 58 -18.36 3.44 14.61
C LYS A 58 -17.72 2.84 13.36
N ARG A 59 -16.60 2.13 13.51
CA ARG A 59 -15.89 1.41 12.43
C ARG A 59 -16.45 0.00 12.18
N GLN A 60 -17.10 -0.62 13.17
CA GLN A 60 -17.78 -1.92 13.05
C GLN A 60 -19.01 -1.86 12.13
N GLY A 61 -19.53 -0.67 11.87
CA GLY A 61 -20.40 -0.41 10.73
C GLY A 61 -19.56 -0.45 9.45
N GLY A 62 -19.15 -1.65 9.02
CA GLY A 62 -18.76 -1.87 7.64
C GLY A 62 -19.88 -1.31 6.78
N LEU A 63 -19.58 -0.34 5.92
CA LEU A 63 -20.53 0.16 4.93
C LEU A 63 -21.23 -1.07 4.33
N ASP A 64 -22.57 -1.10 4.37
CA ASP A 64 -23.37 -2.03 3.58
C ASP A 64 -23.10 -1.71 2.10
N ILE A 65 -21.92 -2.10 1.61
CA ILE A 65 -21.54 -2.02 0.22
C ILE A 65 -22.42 -3.08 -0.44
N PRO A 66 -23.42 -2.67 -1.23
CA PRO A 66 -24.27 -3.64 -1.89
C PRO A 66 -23.43 -4.57 -2.74
N GLU A 67 -23.79 -5.86 -2.75
CA GLU A 67 -23.22 -6.83 -3.67
C GLU A 67 -23.45 -6.32 -5.10
N TRP A 68 -22.36 -6.07 -5.84
CA TRP A 68 -22.44 -5.59 -7.22
C TRP A 68 -23.05 -6.68 -8.10
N GLU A 69 -24.21 -6.40 -8.69
CA GLU A 69 -24.77 -7.30 -9.70
C GLU A 69 -23.95 -7.20 -11.00
N PRO A 70 -23.59 -8.33 -11.63
CA PRO A 70 -22.99 -8.30 -12.96
C PRO A 70 -23.97 -7.71 -13.97
N ASP A 71 -23.44 -6.90 -14.90
CA ASP A 71 -24.24 -6.23 -15.93
C ASP A 71 -24.99 -7.27 -16.80
N LYS A 72 -26.29 -7.46 -16.54
CA LYS A 72 -27.19 -8.43 -17.19
C LYS A 72 -27.29 -8.28 -18.73
N GLY A 73 -26.70 -7.23 -19.30
CA GLY A 73 -26.67 -6.94 -20.73
C GLY A 73 -25.30 -7.10 -21.42
N MET A 74 -24.21 -7.33 -20.69
CA MET A 74 -22.90 -7.55 -21.30
C MET A 74 -22.66 -9.03 -21.53
N LYS A 75 -22.44 -9.41 -22.78
CA LYS A 75 -22.02 -10.78 -23.14
C LYS A 75 -20.51 -10.78 -23.30
N GLU A 76 -19.83 -11.79 -22.82
CA GLU A 76 -18.39 -11.94 -23.08
C GLU A 76 -18.13 -12.67 -24.40
N CYS A 77 -16.97 -12.38 -25.01
CA CYS A 77 -16.52 -13.10 -26.19
C CYS A 77 -16.09 -14.51 -25.82
N VAL A 78 -16.64 -15.52 -26.50
CA VAL A 78 -16.35 -16.94 -26.22
C VAL A 78 -14.88 -17.33 -26.46
N LYS A 79 -14.12 -16.53 -27.21
CA LYS A 79 -12.70 -16.80 -27.52
C LYS A 79 -11.73 -16.08 -26.58
N CYS A 80 -12.01 -14.84 -26.16
CA CYS A 80 -11.05 -14.01 -25.41
C CYS A 80 -11.59 -13.38 -24.14
N GLY A 81 -12.85 -13.65 -23.75
CA GLY A 81 -13.45 -13.12 -22.52
C GLY A 81 -13.77 -11.62 -22.54
N TYR A 82 -13.52 -10.91 -23.65
CA TYR A 82 -13.78 -9.47 -23.72
C TYR A 82 -15.28 -9.16 -23.63
N ALA A 83 -15.66 -8.17 -22.81
CA ALA A 83 -17.04 -7.73 -22.66
C ALA A 83 -17.56 -7.06 -23.95
N LEU A 84 -18.62 -7.62 -24.52
CA LEU A 84 -19.26 -7.19 -25.75
C LEU A 84 -20.54 -6.40 -25.41
N ARG A 85 -20.64 -5.20 -25.98
CA ARG A 85 -21.85 -4.38 -25.88
C ARG A 85 -22.97 -4.93 -26.79
N PRO A 86 -24.24 -4.73 -26.42
CA PRO A 86 -25.37 -5.04 -27.29
C PRO A 86 -25.24 -4.30 -28.64
N GLY A 87 -25.40 -5.03 -29.75
CA GLY A 87 -25.31 -4.49 -31.11
C GLY A 87 -23.99 -4.75 -31.85
N TRP A 88 -23.00 -5.35 -31.19
CA TRP A 88 -21.76 -5.77 -31.86
C TRP A 88 -21.93 -7.12 -32.56
N SER A 89 -21.49 -7.20 -33.82
CA SER A 89 -21.50 -8.43 -34.62
C SER A 89 -20.19 -9.22 -34.52
N LYS A 90 -19.09 -8.56 -34.16
CA LYS A 90 -17.75 -9.14 -33.98
C LYS A 90 -17.08 -8.59 -32.73
N CYS A 91 -16.25 -9.40 -32.09
CA CYS A 91 -15.38 -8.95 -31.01
C CYS A 91 -14.32 -7.98 -31.55
N PRO A 92 -14.13 -6.79 -30.95
CA PRO A 92 -13.10 -5.84 -31.40
C PRO A 92 -11.68 -6.30 -31.08
N HIS A 93 -11.52 -7.26 -30.16
CA HIS A 93 -10.22 -7.70 -29.70
C HIS A 93 -9.67 -8.90 -30.50
N CYS A 94 -10.54 -9.85 -30.87
CA CYS A 94 -10.12 -11.08 -31.56
C CYS A 94 -10.93 -11.40 -32.82
N GLU A 95 -11.75 -10.45 -33.28
CA GLU A 95 -12.60 -10.50 -34.49
C GLU A 95 -13.62 -11.65 -34.54
N THR A 96 -13.76 -12.39 -33.45
CA THR A 96 -14.66 -13.55 -33.37
C THR A 96 -16.12 -13.09 -33.44
N PRO A 97 -16.97 -13.72 -34.27
CA PRO A 97 -18.38 -13.34 -34.37
C PRO A 97 -19.13 -13.65 -33.07
N VAL A 98 -19.96 -12.70 -32.64
CA VAL A 98 -20.72 -12.81 -31.38
C VAL A 98 -21.78 -13.90 -31.53
N GLY A 99 -21.68 -14.98 -30.74
CA GLY A 99 -22.63 -16.11 -30.76
C GLY A 99 -22.15 -17.35 -31.54
N ALA A 100 -20.86 -17.45 -31.91
CA ALA A 100 -20.30 -18.72 -32.35
C ALA A 100 -20.46 -19.77 -31.24
N LYS A 101 -21.19 -20.86 -31.52
CA LYS A 101 -21.25 -22.02 -30.63
C LYS A 101 -19.89 -22.70 -30.69
N ILE A 102 -19.17 -22.71 -29.58
CA ILE A 102 -18.04 -23.62 -29.40
C ILE A 102 -18.64 -25.00 -29.19
N GLU A 103 -18.36 -25.94 -30.10
CA GLU A 103 -18.57 -27.35 -29.83
C GLU A 103 -17.57 -27.78 -28.74
N PRO A 104 -18.04 -28.29 -27.58
CA PRO A 104 -17.14 -28.68 -26.50
C PRO A 104 -16.48 -30.02 -26.83
N GLU A 105 -15.16 -30.01 -27.02
CA GLU A 105 -14.36 -31.24 -26.96
C GLU A 105 -14.26 -31.73 -25.50
N PRO A 106 -14.25 -33.05 -25.24
CA PRO A 106 -14.39 -33.59 -23.90
C PRO A 106 -13.10 -33.46 -23.07
N SER A 107 -13.23 -32.78 -21.92
CA SER A 107 -12.66 -33.10 -20.61
C SER A 107 -11.35 -33.92 -20.57
N GLU A 108 -10.25 -33.26 -20.21
CA GLU A 108 -9.23 -33.87 -19.34
C GLU A 108 -8.86 -32.91 -18.20
N LYS A 109 -9.08 -33.36 -16.96
CA LYS A 109 -8.39 -32.83 -15.77
C LYS A 109 -7.13 -33.68 -15.57
N PRO A 110 -6.01 -33.08 -15.16
CA PRO A 110 -5.50 -33.31 -13.79
C PRO A 110 -5.01 -31.99 -13.17
N ASN A 111 -5.35 -31.63 -11.93
CA ASN A 111 -4.86 -32.11 -10.63
C ASN A 111 -3.42 -31.68 -10.29
N SER A 112 -3.35 -30.92 -9.19
CA SER A 112 -2.27 -30.75 -8.21
C SER A 112 -0.92 -30.10 -8.56
N ASP A 113 -0.61 -29.11 -7.72
CA ASP A 113 0.69 -28.79 -7.08
C ASP A 113 1.59 -27.70 -7.68
N GLN A 114 1.95 -26.76 -6.78
CA GLN A 114 3.10 -25.83 -6.79
C GLN A 114 3.10 -24.71 -7.84
N SER A 115 3.47 -23.47 -7.53
CA SER A 115 4.11 -22.87 -6.37
C SER A 115 4.05 -21.34 -6.51
N GLU A 116 4.21 -20.67 -5.38
CA GLU A 116 4.50 -19.25 -5.20
C GLU A 116 5.50 -18.70 -6.23
N GLU A 117 5.33 -17.44 -6.67
CA GLU A 117 6.26 -16.34 -6.33
C GLU A 117 5.73 -15.03 -6.92
N SER A 118 5.54 -14.08 -6.02
CA SER A 118 5.19 -12.68 -6.26
C SER A 118 6.47 -11.88 -6.41
N GLU A 119 6.62 -11.15 -7.52
CA GLU A 119 7.59 -10.04 -7.61
C GLU A 119 6.84 -8.79 -8.09
N ASP A 120 6.61 -7.91 -7.12
CA ASP A 120 6.10 -6.54 -7.26
C ASP A 120 7.34 -5.63 -7.36
N GLU A 121 7.58 -5.04 -8.53
CA GLU A 121 8.57 -3.97 -8.69
C GLU A 121 7.95 -2.62 -8.31
N PRO A 122 8.57 -1.82 -7.42
CA PRO A 122 8.10 -0.48 -7.11
C PRO A 122 8.59 0.55 -8.14
N ASP A 123 7.63 1.23 -8.80
CA ASP A 123 7.87 2.33 -9.72
C ASP A 123 8.24 3.62 -8.95
N GLU A 124 9.40 4.17 -9.30
CA GLU A 124 10.09 5.32 -8.71
C GLU A 124 9.45 6.66 -9.17
N ILE A 125 8.61 7.27 -8.32
CA ILE A 125 8.13 8.65 -8.53
C ILE A 125 9.08 9.61 -7.80
N LYS A 126 9.88 10.33 -8.59
CA LYS A 126 10.78 11.41 -8.16
C LYS A 126 9.96 12.65 -7.78
N GLU A 127 9.97 13.01 -6.49
CA GLU A 127 9.56 14.35 -6.05
C GLU A 127 10.70 15.35 -6.32
N GLU A 128 10.49 16.25 -7.27
CA GLU A 128 11.31 17.46 -7.44
C GLU A 128 10.87 18.50 -6.40
N ILE A 129 11.72 18.75 -5.41
CA ILE A 129 11.61 19.89 -4.49
C ILE A 129 12.36 21.06 -5.13
N PRO A 130 11.71 22.21 -5.41
CA PRO A 130 12.45 23.41 -5.81
C PRO A 130 13.06 24.09 -4.58
N GLU A 131 14.39 24.11 -4.53
CA GLU A 131 15.18 25.02 -3.70
C GLU A 131 15.18 26.45 -4.27
N GLU A 132 15.34 27.39 -3.34
CA GLU A 132 15.85 28.77 -3.51
C GLU A 132 14.86 29.91 -3.83
N ILE A 133 14.58 30.71 -2.80
CA ILE A 133 14.77 32.16 -2.90
C ILE A 133 15.32 32.67 -1.55
N SER A 134 16.61 32.96 -1.50
CA SER A 134 17.24 33.87 -0.54
C SER A 134 17.61 35.19 -1.23
N GLU A 135 17.75 36.25 -0.41
CA GLU A 135 18.20 37.63 -0.70
C GLU A 135 17.10 38.55 -1.29
N GLU A 136 16.79 39.73 -0.74
CA GLU A 136 17.63 40.81 -0.19
C GLU A 136 16.93 41.60 0.94
#